data_AF-A0A350FYD0-F1
#
_entry.id   AF-A0A350FYD0-F1
#
_cell.length_a   1.000
_cell.length_b   1.000
_cell.length_c   1.000
_cell.angle_alpha   90.00
_cell.angle_beta   90.00
_cell.angle_gamma   90.00
#
_symmetry.space_group_name_H-M   'P 1'
#
loop_
_entity.id
_entity.type
_entity.pdbx_description
1 polymer ?
#
loop_
_entity_poly.entity_id
_entity_poly.type
_entity_poly.pdbx_seq_one_letter_code
_entity_poly.pdbx_strand_id
1 'polypeptide(L)'
;MTTQPQLLWHNPAWQQQAHDWIRSEAKQNAIQLKGEIEQPHAYAWSTVMRVPSDAGTLFFKATAAETIYESALTQLLANLQPDCMPDLVAVDTIRGWMLMRDSGEQLRASIRPTQDVTPWKPVITRFAELQIGLADHISEILALGIPDHRLTALPALYTKLLADEAGLMIDQEKGLTAAEFDKLQKLTSRFERICTDLAAYGIP
;
A
#
# COMPACT_ATOMS: atom_id res chain seq x y z
N MET A 1 20.49 6.31 -25.27
CA MET A 1 20.55 6.31 -23.79
C MET A 1 19.20 6.74 -23.29
N THR A 2 18.33 5.80 -22.93
CA THR A 2 17.03 6.10 -22.30
C THR A 2 17.33 6.57 -20.88
N THR A 3 17.19 7.88 -20.65
CA THR A 3 17.27 8.48 -19.32
C THR A 3 16.20 7.79 -18.46
N GLN A 4 16.61 7.02 -17.45
CA GLN A 4 15.66 6.50 -16.48
C GLN A 4 14.95 7.70 -15.85
N PRO A 5 13.61 7.72 -15.78
CA PRO A 5 12.91 8.82 -15.15
C PRO A 5 13.40 8.97 -13.70
N GLN A 6 13.86 10.17 -13.34
CA GLN A 6 14.30 10.44 -11.99
C GLN A 6 13.09 10.33 -11.07
N LEU A 7 13.14 9.36 -10.15
CA LEU A 7 12.10 9.20 -9.14
C LEU A 7 11.99 10.48 -8.32
N LEU A 8 10.75 10.87 -7.97
CA LEU A 8 10.46 12.02 -7.09
C LEU A 8 11.34 11.97 -5.83
N TRP A 9 11.52 10.77 -5.27
CA TRP A 9 12.28 10.53 -4.06
C TRP A 9 13.76 10.89 -4.17
N HIS A 10 14.33 11.00 -5.37
CA HIS A 10 15.71 11.42 -5.58
C HIS A 10 15.85 12.93 -5.83
N ASN A 11 14.74 13.67 -5.85
CA ASN A 11 14.77 15.12 -5.98
C ASN A 11 15.37 15.74 -4.69
N PRO A 12 16.46 16.53 -4.78
CA PRO A 12 17.11 17.09 -3.59
C PRO A 12 16.21 18.00 -2.74
N ALA A 13 15.30 18.76 -3.37
CA ALA A 13 14.38 19.63 -2.65
C ALA A 13 13.32 18.81 -1.89
N TRP A 14 12.83 17.73 -2.49
CA TRP A 14 11.91 16.80 -1.83
C TRP A 14 12.60 16.08 -0.66
N GLN A 15 13.84 15.62 -0.86
CA GLN A 15 14.65 14.99 0.19
C GLN A 15 14.86 15.91 1.39
N GLN A 16 15.19 17.17 1.14
CA GLN A 16 15.32 18.16 2.20
C GLN A 16 14.02 18.33 2.99
N GLN A 17 12.87 18.44 2.30
CA GLN A 17 11.56 18.55 2.96
C GLN A 17 11.22 17.32 3.80
N ALA A 18 11.48 16.11 3.28
CA ALA A 18 11.26 14.87 4.01
C ALA A 18 12.16 14.79 5.26
N HIS A 19 13.45 15.10 5.13
CA HIS A 19 14.39 15.10 6.26
C HIS A 19 14.03 16.14 7.33
N ASP A 20 13.60 17.34 6.93
CA ASP A 20 13.19 18.39 7.87
C ASP A 20 11.90 18.01 8.61
N TRP A 21 10.95 17.39 7.90
CA TRP A 21 9.75 16.85 8.52
C TRP A 21 10.07 15.74 9.51
N ILE A 22 10.89 14.75 9.13
CA ILE A 22 11.34 13.68 10.04
C ILE A 22 11.96 14.25 11.32
N ARG A 23 12.88 15.23 11.18
CA ARG A 23 13.53 15.87 12.35
C ARG A 23 12.54 16.64 13.22
N SER A 24 11.59 17.34 12.60
CA SER A 24 10.53 18.07 13.30
C SER A 24 9.64 17.13 14.11
N GLU A 25 9.11 16.08 13.48
CA GLU A 25 8.21 15.11 14.12
C GLU A 25 8.92 14.30 15.21
N ALA A 26 10.17 13.88 14.98
CA ALA A 26 10.97 13.22 16.00
C ALA A 26 11.17 14.14 17.22
N LYS A 27 11.50 15.42 17.01
CA LYS A 27 11.67 16.39 18.09
C LYS A 27 10.36 16.63 18.86
N GLN A 28 9.22 16.74 18.17
CA GLN A 28 7.91 16.90 18.82
C GLN A 28 7.55 15.70 19.69
N ASN A 29 7.98 14.51 19.29
CA ASN A 29 7.79 13.26 20.03
C ASN A 29 8.94 12.95 21.02
N ALA A 30 9.80 13.92 21.32
CA ALA A 30 10.94 13.79 22.24
C ALA A 30 11.94 12.68 21.86
N ILE A 31 12.11 12.41 20.56
CA ILE A 31 13.06 11.46 19.98
C ILE A 31 14.23 12.21 19.35
N GLN A 32 15.46 11.80 19.65
CA GLN A 32 16.66 12.38 19.05
C GLN A 32 17.24 11.43 18.00
N LEU A 33 17.43 11.93 16.78
CA LEU A 33 18.14 11.19 15.73
C LEU A 33 19.61 10.95 16.13
N LYS A 34 20.12 9.76 15.82
CA LYS A 34 21.48 9.29 16.13
C LYS A 34 22.19 8.79 14.88
N GLY A 35 22.50 9.71 13.96
CA GLY A 35 23.20 9.40 12.71
C GLY A 35 22.45 9.91 11.49
N GLU A 36 22.93 9.48 10.32
CA GLU A 36 22.38 9.88 9.03
C GLU A 36 21.08 9.13 8.71
N ILE A 37 20.18 9.80 7.99
CA ILE A 37 19.00 9.17 7.41
C ILE A 37 19.44 8.43 6.15
N GLU A 38 19.11 7.14 6.06
CA GLU A 38 19.46 6.29 4.92
C GLU A 38 18.21 5.95 4.10
N GLN A 39 18.29 5.92 2.78
CA GLN A 39 17.17 5.56 1.90
C GLN A 39 17.40 4.18 1.25
N PRO A 40 17.13 3.06 1.95
CA PRO A 40 17.33 1.73 1.38
C PRO A 40 16.32 1.38 0.27
N HIS A 41 15.18 2.08 0.17
CA HIS A 41 14.15 1.81 -0.82
C HIS A 41 13.67 3.09 -1.53
N ALA A 42 13.71 3.07 -2.86
CA ALA A 42 13.09 4.08 -3.71
C ALA A 42 12.55 3.41 -4.99
N TYR A 43 11.22 3.34 -5.10
CA TYR A 43 10.50 2.77 -6.25
C TYR A 43 9.51 3.79 -6.79
N ALA A 44 8.95 3.57 -7.99
CA ALA A 44 8.00 4.51 -8.59
C ALA A 44 6.79 4.84 -7.68
N TRP A 45 6.32 3.88 -6.89
CA TRP A 45 5.14 4.01 -6.04
C TRP A 45 5.42 4.44 -4.59
N SER A 46 6.67 4.37 -4.09
CA SER A 46 6.99 4.76 -2.71
C SER A 46 8.49 4.80 -2.41
N THR A 47 8.85 5.39 -1.27
CA THR A 47 10.19 5.28 -0.66
C THR A 47 10.09 4.97 0.82
N VAL A 48 11.11 4.28 1.34
CA VAL A 48 11.32 4.06 2.78
C VAL A 48 12.71 4.51 3.16
N MET A 49 12.81 5.28 4.25
CA MET A 49 14.06 5.70 4.86
C MET A 49 14.22 5.10 6.25
N ARG A 50 15.44 4.69 6.59
CA ARG A 50 15.84 4.26 7.93
C ARG A 50 16.39 5.46 8.68
N VAL A 51 15.89 5.68 9.89
CA VAL A 51 16.18 6.86 10.72
C VAL A 51 16.68 6.38 12.08
N PRO A 52 18.02 6.26 12.28
CA PRO A 52 18.60 5.91 13.57
C PRO A 52 18.23 6.94 14.66
N SER A 53 17.86 6.49 15.86
CA SER A 53 17.50 7.38 16.98
C SER A 53 17.83 6.79 18.35
N ASP A 54 17.67 7.59 19.42
CA ASP A 54 17.78 7.12 20.82
C ASP A 54 16.59 6.27 21.29
N ALA A 55 15.49 6.25 20.53
CA ALA A 55 14.33 5.41 20.77
C ALA A 55 14.30 4.15 19.89
N GLY A 56 15.47 3.72 19.39
CA GLY A 56 15.62 2.66 18.41
C GLY A 56 15.58 3.17 16.97
N THR A 57 15.49 2.26 16.01
CA THR A 57 15.37 2.64 14.59
C THR A 57 13.93 3.07 14.30
N LEU A 58 13.78 4.25 13.70
CA LEU A 58 12.52 4.66 13.08
C LEU A 58 12.57 4.41 11.57
N PHE A 59 11.40 4.29 10.97
CA PHE A 59 11.22 4.22 9.54
C PHE A 59 10.31 5.34 9.06
N PHE A 60 10.75 6.07 8.05
CA PHE A 60 9.91 6.99 7.31
C PHE A 60 9.44 6.30 6.03
N LYS A 61 8.15 6.40 5.71
CA LYS A 61 7.59 5.95 4.43
C LYS A 61 6.85 7.12 3.77
N ALA A 62 7.09 7.31 2.49
CA ALA A 62 6.27 8.18 1.63
C ALA A 62 5.70 7.38 0.47
N THR A 63 4.43 7.63 0.14
CA THR A 63 3.74 7.02 -0.99
C THR A 63 3.55 7.99 -2.14
N ALA A 64 3.47 7.45 -3.37
CA ALA A 64 3.17 8.24 -4.55
C ALA A 64 1.72 8.76 -4.51
N ALA A 65 1.40 9.73 -5.36
CA ALA A 65 0.08 10.38 -5.36
C ALA A 65 -1.07 9.38 -5.59
N GLU A 66 -0.82 8.34 -6.39
CA GLU A 66 -1.76 7.28 -6.73
C GLU A 66 -2.13 6.40 -5.53
N THR A 67 -1.28 6.34 -4.51
CA THR A 67 -1.50 5.57 -3.28
C THR A 67 -1.42 6.43 -2.03
N ILE A 68 -1.75 7.72 -2.16
CA ILE A 68 -1.67 8.69 -1.04
C ILE A 68 -2.60 8.32 0.13
N TYR A 69 -3.71 7.64 -0.17
CA TYR A 69 -4.67 7.11 0.81
C TYR A 69 -4.04 6.11 1.79
N GLU A 70 -2.90 5.48 1.47
CA GLU A 70 -2.24 4.49 2.34
C GLU A 70 -1.90 5.06 3.71
N SER A 71 -1.51 6.33 3.78
CA SER A 71 -1.18 7.01 5.04
C SER A 71 -2.41 7.15 5.95
N ALA A 72 -3.53 7.63 5.40
CA ALA A 72 -4.78 7.78 6.12
C ALA A 72 -5.37 6.41 6.51
N LEU A 73 -5.26 5.43 5.62
CA LEU A 73 -5.70 4.06 5.88
C LEU A 73 -4.88 3.43 7.01
N THR A 74 -3.55 3.55 6.96
CA THR A 74 -2.67 3.01 8.00
C THR A 74 -2.97 3.66 9.35
N GLN A 75 -3.21 4.98 9.40
CA GLN A 75 -3.61 5.69 10.61
C GLN A 75 -4.96 5.21 11.16
N LEU A 76 -5.97 5.03 10.29
CA LEU A 76 -7.27 4.49 10.69
C LEU A 76 -7.13 3.08 11.27
N LEU A 77 -6.42 2.20 10.56
CA LEU A 77 -6.20 0.82 11.00
C LEU A 77 -5.42 0.76 12.31
N ALA A 78 -4.43 1.63 12.51
CA ALA A 78 -3.66 1.68 13.77
C ALA A 78 -4.54 2.11 14.96
N ASN A 79 -5.55 2.96 14.72
CA ASN A 79 -6.51 3.34 15.76
C ASN A 79 -7.49 2.21 16.07
N LEU A 80 -7.94 1.46 15.06
CA LEU A 80 -8.90 0.36 15.23
C LEU A 80 -8.24 -0.90 15.81
N GLN A 81 -7.01 -1.20 15.37
CA GLN A 81 -6.31 -2.48 15.61
C GLN A 81 -4.82 -2.23 15.87
N PRO A 82 -4.46 -1.52 16.96
CA PRO A 82 -3.08 -1.11 17.24
C PRO A 82 -2.10 -2.28 17.33
N ASP A 83 -2.54 -3.43 17.84
CA ASP A 83 -1.69 -4.63 17.99
C ASP A 83 -1.31 -5.29 16.64
N CYS A 84 -1.94 -4.87 15.53
CA CYS A 84 -1.74 -5.46 14.20
C CYS A 84 -1.16 -4.47 13.18
N MET A 85 -0.80 -3.27 13.61
CA MET A 85 -0.35 -2.18 12.75
C MET A 85 0.99 -1.61 13.25
N PRO A 86 1.75 -0.91 12.39
CA PRO A 86 2.96 -0.22 12.82
C PRO A 86 2.65 0.81 13.91
N ASP A 87 3.54 0.93 14.90
CA ASP A 87 3.48 2.02 15.87
C ASP A 87 3.87 3.34 15.19
N LEU A 88 2.86 4.19 14.95
CA LEU A 88 2.98 5.45 14.24
C LEU A 88 3.44 6.56 15.19
N VAL A 89 4.60 7.15 14.90
CA VAL A 89 5.13 8.34 15.59
C VAL A 89 4.47 9.61 15.05
N ALA A 90 4.29 9.70 13.73
CA ALA A 90 3.64 10.83 13.08
C ALA A 90 3.11 10.43 11.69
N VAL A 91 2.03 11.08 11.26
CA VAL A 91 1.43 10.89 9.94
C VAL A 91 1.02 12.23 9.34
N ASP A 92 1.40 12.47 8.09
CA ASP A 92 0.89 13.56 7.25
C ASP A 92 0.10 12.94 6.09
N THR A 93 -1.22 12.87 6.25
CA THR A 93 -2.10 12.22 5.29
C THR A 93 -2.24 12.98 3.98
N ILE A 94 -1.95 14.28 3.98
CA ILE A 94 -2.01 15.13 2.79
C ILE A 94 -0.79 14.89 1.90
N ARG A 95 0.37 14.61 2.49
CA ARG A 95 1.60 14.28 1.75
C ARG A 95 1.82 12.78 1.52
N GLY A 96 1.04 11.91 2.18
CA GLY A 96 1.25 10.47 2.13
C GLY A 96 2.45 10.00 2.96
N TRP A 97 2.79 10.72 4.03
CA TRP A 97 4.01 10.48 4.83
C TRP A 97 3.69 9.86 6.18
N MET A 98 4.53 8.92 6.60
CA MET A 98 4.43 8.26 7.89
C MET A 98 5.82 8.10 8.50
N LEU A 99 5.97 8.44 9.78
CA LEU A 99 7.11 8.08 10.60
C LEU A 99 6.63 7.03 11.61
N MET A 100 7.27 5.87 11.63
CA MET A 100 6.86 4.72 12.42
C MET A 100 8.06 4.10 13.16
N ARG A 101 7.80 3.41 14.27
CA ARG A 101 8.83 2.61 14.94
C ARG A 101 9.12 1.33 14.16
N ASP A 102 10.27 0.75 14.44
CA ASP A 102 10.58 -0.60 13.98
C ASP A 102 9.51 -1.60 14.43
N SER A 103 9.00 -2.39 13.48
CA SER A 103 7.98 -3.44 13.71
C SER A 103 8.60 -4.82 13.96
N GLY A 104 9.93 -4.87 14.11
CA GLY A 104 10.66 -6.07 14.48
C GLY A 104 11.11 -6.93 13.29
N GLU A 105 11.54 -8.15 13.59
CA GLU A 105 12.11 -9.04 12.58
C GLU A 105 11.05 -9.58 11.62
N GLN A 106 11.41 -9.65 10.34
CA GLN A 106 10.53 -10.23 9.33
C GLN A 106 10.36 -11.73 9.59
N LEU A 107 9.11 -12.20 9.74
CA LEU A 107 8.79 -13.61 9.94
C LEU A 107 9.44 -14.53 8.88
N ARG A 108 9.59 -14.06 7.64
CA ARG A 108 10.24 -14.82 6.56
C ARG A 108 11.69 -15.21 6.88
N ALA A 109 12.39 -14.43 7.73
CA ALA A 109 13.78 -14.69 8.09
C ALA A 109 13.92 -15.94 8.97
N SER A 110 12.93 -16.22 9.84
CA SER A 110 12.91 -17.44 10.66
C SER A 110 12.38 -18.67 9.92
N ILE A 111 11.49 -18.46 8.93
CA ILE A 111 10.85 -19.57 8.18
C ILE A 111 11.72 -20.09 7.03
N ARG A 112 12.44 -19.22 6.30
CA ARG A 112 13.24 -19.65 5.13
C ARG A 112 14.25 -20.77 5.45
N PRO A 113 14.98 -20.74 6.59
CA PRO A 113 15.95 -21.78 6.90
C PRO A 113 15.34 -23.14 7.23
N THR A 114 14.18 -23.16 7.91
CA THR A 114 13.55 -24.41 8.42
C THR A 114 12.46 -24.95 7.51
N GLN A 115 11.89 -24.10 6.65
CA GLN A 115 10.66 -24.34 5.90
C GLN A 115 9.45 -24.69 6.80
N ASP A 116 9.53 -24.42 8.11
CA ASP A 116 8.43 -24.65 9.04
C ASP A 116 7.42 -23.52 8.90
N VAL A 117 6.23 -23.86 8.41
CA VAL A 117 5.11 -22.91 8.23
C VAL A 117 4.25 -22.77 9.48
N THR A 118 4.52 -23.52 10.55
CA THR A 118 3.76 -23.45 11.81
C THR A 118 3.63 -22.01 12.36
N PRO A 119 4.66 -21.15 12.30
CA PRO A 119 4.55 -19.75 12.74
C PRO A 119 3.55 -18.90 11.93
N TRP A 120 3.18 -19.29 10.70
CA TRP A 120 2.17 -18.57 9.91
C TRP A 120 0.75 -18.78 10.43
N LYS A 121 0.46 -19.90 11.12
CA LYS A 121 -0.90 -20.21 11.58
C LYS A 121 -1.53 -19.08 12.39
N PRO A 122 -0.91 -18.59 13.49
CA PRO A 122 -1.49 -17.47 14.25
C PRO A 122 -1.58 -16.17 13.42
N VAL A 123 -0.65 -15.91 12.51
CA VAL A 123 -0.66 -14.70 11.67
C VAL A 123 -1.82 -14.70 10.70
N ILE A 124 -2.06 -15.82 10.00
CA ILE A 124 -3.18 -15.93 9.05
C ILE A 124 -4.52 -15.86 9.78
N THR A 125 -4.65 -16.51 10.96
CA THR A 125 -5.84 -16.38 11.78
C THR A 125 -6.10 -14.93 12.17
N ARG A 126 -5.08 -14.23 12.68
CA ARG A 126 -5.22 -12.83 13.08
C ARG A 126 -5.53 -11.90 11.90
N PHE A 127 -4.94 -12.17 10.74
CA PHE A 127 -5.24 -11.43 9.52
C PHE A 127 -6.69 -11.64 9.06
N ALA A 128 -7.23 -12.86 9.16
CA ALA A 128 -8.62 -13.13 8.86
C ALA A 128 -9.58 -12.43 9.84
N GLU A 129 -9.29 -12.47 11.14
CA GLU A 129 -10.05 -11.73 12.16
C GLU A 129 -10.08 -10.23 11.85
N LEU A 130 -8.93 -9.66 11.48
CA LEU A 130 -8.81 -8.27 11.05
C LEU A 130 -9.68 -7.97 9.83
N GLN A 131 -9.59 -8.78 8.76
CA GLN A 131 -10.37 -8.58 7.55
C GLN A 131 -11.88 -8.64 7.82
N ILE A 132 -12.32 -9.62 8.62
CA ILE A 132 -13.73 -9.77 8.99
C ILE A 132 -14.20 -8.57 9.82
N GLY A 133 -13.43 -8.15 10.83
CA GLY A 133 -13.79 -7.00 11.67
C GLY A 133 -13.83 -5.68 10.92
N LEU A 134 -12.95 -5.48 9.93
CA LEU A 134 -12.93 -4.25 9.11
C LEU A 134 -14.13 -4.14 8.17
N ALA A 135 -14.89 -5.21 7.95
CA ALA A 135 -16.10 -5.15 7.14
C ALA A 135 -17.16 -4.21 7.73
N ASP A 136 -17.20 -4.05 9.05
CA ASP A 136 -18.10 -3.10 9.73
C ASP A 136 -17.69 -1.63 9.48
N HIS A 137 -16.47 -1.39 8.97
CA HIS A 137 -15.88 -0.07 8.75
C HIS A 137 -15.76 0.29 7.26
N ILE A 138 -16.39 -0.46 6.35
CA ILE A 138 -16.25 -0.26 4.89
C ILE A 138 -16.53 1.20 4.47
N SER A 139 -17.59 1.81 4.99
CA SER A 139 -17.95 3.19 4.61
C SER A 139 -16.86 4.21 4.99
N GLU A 140 -16.25 4.04 6.16
CA GLU A 140 -15.16 4.88 6.65
C GLU A 140 -13.90 4.67 5.81
N ILE A 141 -13.56 3.42 5.52
CA ILE A 141 -12.39 3.04 4.69
C ILE A 141 -12.53 3.59 3.27
N LEU A 142 -13.71 3.45 2.65
CA LEU A 142 -13.96 3.97 1.30
C LEU A 142 -13.90 5.50 1.24
N ALA A 143 -14.30 6.19 2.30
CA ALA A 143 -14.23 7.65 2.38
C ALA A 143 -12.77 8.18 2.34
N LEU A 144 -11.77 7.34 2.59
CA LEU A 144 -10.35 7.69 2.46
C LEU A 144 -9.86 7.71 1.00
N GLY A 145 -10.70 7.32 0.04
CA GLY A 145 -10.35 7.32 -1.38
C GLY A 145 -9.58 6.09 -1.85
N ILE A 146 -9.62 5.00 -1.08
CA ILE A 146 -9.09 3.70 -1.53
C ILE A 146 -9.88 3.20 -2.77
N PRO A 147 -9.22 2.54 -3.73
CA PRO A 147 -9.90 1.90 -4.85
C PRO A 147 -10.97 0.90 -4.38
N ASP A 148 -12.23 1.14 -4.77
CA ASP A 148 -13.35 0.25 -4.47
C ASP A 148 -13.40 -0.91 -5.45
N HIS A 149 -12.86 -2.06 -5.05
CA HIS A 149 -12.86 -3.30 -5.83
C HIS A 149 -13.91 -4.31 -5.35
N ARG A 150 -14.95 -3.87 -4.65
CA ARG A 150 -16.06 -4.75 -4.26
C ARG A 150 -16.76 -5.32 -5.50
N LEU A 151 -17.38 -6.50 -5.36
CA LEU A 151 -18.04 -7.22 -6.46
C LEU A 151 -19.08 -6.37 -7.19
N THR A 152 -19.76 -5.44 -6.50
CA THR A 152 -20.71 -4.51 -7.10
C THR A 152 -20.07 -3.42 -7.96
N ALA A 153 -18.82 -3.05 -7.69
CA ALA A 153 -18.07 -2.02 -8.41
C ALA A 153 -17.25 -2.59 -9.58
N LEU A 154 -16.78 -3.85 -9.45
CA LEU A 154 -15.89 -4.49 -10.43
C LEU A 154 -16.40 -4.46 -11.87
N PRO A 155 -17.70 -4.71 -12.19
CA PRO A 155 -18.18 -4.61 -13.57
C PRO A 155 -17.90 -3.27 -14.23
N ALA A 156 -18.18 -2.16 -13.54
CA ALA A 156 -17.93 -0.83 -14.06
C ALA A 156 -16.42 -0.56 -14.22
N LEU A 157 -15.59 -1.07 -13.31
CA LEU A 157 -14.13 -1.00 -13.42
C LEU A 157 -13.60 -1.81 -14.59
N TYR A 158 -14.19 -2.98 -14.87
CA TYR A 158 -13.84 -3.80 -16.02
C TYR A 158 -14.16 -3.09 -17.33
N THR A 159 -15.34 -2.46 -17.43
CA THR A 159 -15.68 -1.62 -18.59
C THR A 159 -14.68 -0.47 -18.76
N LYS A 160 -14.30 0.22 -17.68
CA LYS A 160 -13.29 1.30 -17.72
C LYS A 160 -11.93 0.78 -18.18
N LEU A 161 -11.50 -0.38 -17.68
CA LEU A 161 -10.25 -1.02 -18.10
C LEU A 161 -10.26 -1.31 -19.60
N LEU A 162 -11.35 -1.87 -20.14
CA LEU A 162 -11.45 -2.17 -21.57
C LEU A 162 -11.53 -0.92 -22.45
N ALA A 163 -12.00 0.21 -21.91
CA ALA A 163 -12.02 1.49 -22.62
C ALA A 163 -10.64 2.17 -22.69
N ASP A 164 -9.69 1.79 -21.82
CA ASP A 164 -8.33 2.32 -21.83
C ASP A 164 -7.41 1.54 -22.77
N GLU A 165 -7.71 1.55 -24.07
CA GLU A 165 -6.92 0.86 -25.10
C GLU A 165 -5.45 1.30 -25.10
N ALA A 166 -5.19 2.57 -24.77
CA ALA A 166 -3.84 3.11 -24.66
C ALA A 166 -3.06 2.44 -23.51
N GLY A 167 -3.67 2.30 -22.34
CA GLY A 167 -3.10 1.59 -21.19
C GLY A 167 -2.98 0.08 -21.42
N LEU A 168 -3.86 -0.51 -22.22
CA LEU A 168 -3.81 -1.94 -22.61
C LEU A 168 -2.74 -2.24 -23.67
N MET A 169 -2.18 -1.21 -24.31
CA MET A 169 -1.06 -1.31 -25.26
C MET A 169 -1.31 -2.37 -26.35
N ILE A 170 -2.50 -2.33 -26.97
CA ILE A 170 -2.94 -3.38 -27.90
C ILE A 170 -1.95 -3.50 -29.08
N ASP A 171 -1.52 -4.73 -29.36
CA ASP A 171 -0.52 -5.13 -30.35
C ASP A 171 0.85 -4.44 -30.21
N GLN A 172 1.16 -3.96 -29.00
CA GLN A 172 2.47 -3.39 -28.64
C GLN A 172 3.27 -4.30 -27.72
N GLU A 173 4.56 -4.03 -27.58
CA GLU A 173 5.46 -4.78 -26.71
C GLU A 173 4.96 -4.76 -25.25
N LYS A 174 4.82 -5.94 -24.63
CA LYS A 174 4.27 -6.15 -23.26
C LYS A 174 2.78 -5.81 -23.08
N GLY A 175 2.07 -5.46 -24.16
CA GLY A 175 0.63 -5.26 -24.16
C GLY A 175 -0.15 -6.52 -24.55
N LEU A 176 -1.47 -6.35 -24.69
CA LEU A 176 -2.38 -7.41 -25.15
C LEU A 176 -2.36 -7.55 -26.68
N THR A 177 -2.58 -8.75 -27.18
CA THR A 177 -2.91 -8.92 -28.61
C THR A 177 -4.36 -8.50 -28.88
N ALA A 178 -4.66 -8.09 -30.12
CA ALA A 178 -6.04 -7.80 -30.54
C ALA A 178 -7.00 -8.98 -30.29
N ALA A 179 -6.52 -10.22 -30.43
CA ALA A 179 -7.30 -11.43 -30.16
C ALA A 179 -7.62 -11.61 -28.66
N GLU A 180 -6.67 -11.30 -27.77
CA GLU A 180 -6.91 -11.31 -26.32
C GLU A 180 -7.87 -10.19 -25.92
N PHE A 181 -7.73 -9.00 -26.50
CA PHE A 181 -8.64 -7.89 -26.25
C PHE A 181 -10.08 -8.21 -26.68
N ASP A 182 -10.29 -8.75 -27.89
CA ASP A 182 -11.60 -9.22 -28.36
C ASP A 182 -12.18 -10.30 -27.44
N LYS A 183 -11.34 -11.23 -26.95
CA LYS A 183 -11.77 -12.23 -25.97
C LYS A 183 -12.22 -11.60 -24.65
N LEU A 184 -11.50 -10.60 -24.14
CA LEU A 184 -11.88 -9.90 -22.91
C LEU A 184 -13.22 -9.17 -23.11
N GLN A 185 -13.41 -8.46 -24.22
CA GLN A 185 -14.70 -7.82 -24.52
C GLN A 185 -15.86 -8.82 -24.50
N LYS A 186 -15.68 -10.00 -25.13
CA LYS A 186 -16.67 -11.08 -25.15
C LYS A 186 -16.96 -11.68 -23.77
N LEU A 187 -16.06 -11.51 -22.79
CA LEU A 187 -16.23 -11.99 -21.42
C LEU A 187 -17.01 -11.01 -20.52
N THR A 188 -17.28 -9.78 -20.95
CA THR A 188 -17.95 -8.74 -20.14
C THR A 188 -19.20 -9.24 -19.43
N SER A 189 -20.18 -9.77 -20.16
CA SER A 189 -21.43 -10.26 -19.55
C SER A 189 -21.23 -11.48 -18.66
N ARG A 190 -20.19 -12.29 -18.90
CA ARG A 190 -19.85 -13.41 -18.01
C ARG A 190 -19.24 -12.90 -16.71
N PHE A 191 -18.35 -11.91 -16.79
CA PHE A 191 -17.72 -11.29 -15.65
C PHE A 191 -18.76 -10.60 -14.74
N GLU A 192 -19.70 -9.87 -15.33
CA GLU A 192 -20.86 -9.27 -14.64
C GLU A 192 -21.69 -10.30 -13.88
N ARG A 193 -22.04 -11.42 -14.53
CA ARG A 193 -22.79 -12.52 -13.89
C ARG A 193 -22.01 -13.10 -12.72
N ILE A 194 -20.73 -13.41 -12.89
CA ILE A 194 -19.90 -13.95 -11.81
C ILE A 194 -19.84 -12.97 -10.63
N CYS A 195 -19.66 -11.67 -10.88
CA CYS A 195 -19.66 -10.67 -9.82
C CYS A 195 -21.00 -10.62 -9.07
N THR A 196 -22.12 -10.70 -9.80
CA THR A 196 -23.47 -10.71 -9.23
C THR A 196 -23.72 -11.97 -8.40
N ASP A 197 -23.39 -13.14 -8.95
CA ASP A 197 -23.56 -14.43 -8.29
C ASP A 197 -22.72 -14.50 -7.00
N LEU A 198 -21.47 -14.02 -7.05
CA LEU A 198 -20.60 -13.96 -5.88
C LEU A 198 -21.09 -12.95 -4.84
N ALA A 199 -21.61 -11.80 -5.25
CA ALA A 199 -22.13 -10.79 -4.34
C ALA A 199 -23.37 -11.31 -3.57
N ALA A 200 -24.15 -12.20 -4.19
CA ALA A 200 -25.34 -12.79 -3.59
C ALA A 200 -25.05 -13.69 -2.38
N TYR A 201 -23.80 -14.15 -2.19
CA TYR A 201 -23.42 -14.90 -0.99
C TYR A 201 -23.35 -14.03 0.27
N GLY A 202 -23.33 -12.70 0.13
CA GLY A 202 -23.33 -11.77 1.27
C GLY A 202 -22.10 -11.91 2.16
N ILE A 203 -20.98 -12.40 1.62
CA ILE A 203 -19.70 -12.38 2.30
C ILE A 203 -19.26 -10.91 2.37
N PRO A 204 -19.01 -10.38 3.58
CA PRO A 204 -18.61 -8.98 3.74
C PRO A 204 -17.32 -8.60 3.00
#